data_AF-A0A6N3ART8-F1
#
_entry.id   AF-A0A6N3ART8-F1
#
_cell.length_a   1.000
_cell.length_b   1.000
_cell.length_c   1.000
_cell.angle_alpha   90.00
_cell.angle_beta   90.00
_cell.angle_gamma   90.00
#
_symmetry.space_group_name_H-M   'P 1'
#
loop_
_entity.id
_entity.type
_entity.pdbx_description
1 polymer ?
#
loop_
_entity_poly.entity_id
_entity_poly.type
_entity_poly.pdbx_seq_one_letter_code
_entity_poly.pdbx_strand_id
1 'polypeptide(L)'
;MRINTKMRLAALLYLMTAYAVALPALALFTDLVINGEIIDMWQGSYSFLNLLDLRKILYLQFAGLGAILGFVYWLFFFRKYRHYDPLDKYFK
;
A
#
# COMPACT_ATOMS: atom_id res chain seq x y z
N MET A 1 -21.77 -19.46 3.87
CA MET A 1 -21.29 -18.41 4.80
C MET A 1 -21.82 -17.01 4.39
N ARG A 2 -22.72 -16.35 5.16
CA ARG A 2 -23.08 -14.93 4.93
C ARG A 2 -21.92 -14.06 5.42
N ILE A 3 -20.92 -13.83 4.56
CA ILE A 3 -19.82 -12.90 4.88
C ILE A 3 -20.44 -11.53 5.19
N ASN A 4 -20.27 -11.08 6.42
CA ASN A 4 -20.82 -9.85 6.95
C ASN A 4 -20.29 -8.65 6.14
N THR A 5 -21.19 -7.84 5.59
CA THR A 5 -20.87 -6.68 4.73
C THR A 5 -19.90 -5.71 5.42
N LYS A 6 -19.98 -5.62 6.75
CA LYS A 6 -19.07 -4.82 7.58
C LYS A 6 -17.61 -5.29 7.48
N MET A 7 -17.36 -6.60 7.50
CA MET A 7 -16.01 -7.17 7.38
C MET A 7 -15.41 -6.92 5.99
N ARG A 8 -16.25 -6.89 4.95
CA ARG A 8 -15.79 -6.59 3.57
C ARG A 8 -15.36 -5.14 3.41
N LEU A 9 -16.10 -4.21 3.98
CA LEU A 9 -15.73 -2.79 4.03
C LEU A 9 -14.47 -2.56 4.86
N ALA A 10 -14.35 -3.24 6.01
CA ALA A 10 -13.14 -3.17 6.82
C ALA A 10 -11.91 -3.70 6.05
N ALA A 11 -12.05 -4.82 5.33
CA ALA A 11 -10.97 -5.35 4.50
C ALA A 11 -10.61 -4.43 3.32
N LEU A 12 -11.59 -3.74 2.73
CA LEU A 12 -11.35 -2.76 1.68
C LEU A 12 -10.50 -1.60 2.21
N LEU A 13 -10.95 -0.98 3.30
CA LEU A 13 -10.25 0.14 3.93
C LEU A 13 -8.84 -0.29 4.34
N TYR A 14 -8.71 -1.46 4.97
CA TYR A 14 -7.40 -2.00 5.36
C TYR A 14 -6.46 -2.15 4.16
N LEU A 15 -6.92 -2.75 3.06
CA LEU A 15 -6.11 -2.93 1.86
C LEU A 15 -5.73 -1.58 1.24
N MET A 16 -6.67 -0.66 1.08
CA MET A 16 -6.39 0.67 0.54
C MET A 16 -5.35 1.40 1.38
N THR A 17 -5.50 1.43 2.71
CA THR A 17 -4.56 2.10 3.61
C THR A 17 -3.19 1.40 3.61
N ALA A 18 -3.15 0.07 3.66
CA ALA A 18 -1.90 -0.68 3.65
C ALA A 18 -1.08 -0.40 2.39
N TYR A 19 -1.70 -0.47 1.20
CA TYR A 19 -0.99 -0.21 -0.05
C TYR A 19 -0.69 1.28 -0.27
N ALA A 20 -1.53 2.18 0.23
CA ALA A 20 -1.27 3.62 0.21
C ALA A 20 -0.05 4.04 1.05
N VAL A 21 0.29 3.28 2.09
CA VAL A 21 1.51 3.51 2.90
C VAL A 21 2.70 2.73 2.35
N ALA A 22 2.48 1.49 1.88
CA ALA A 22 3.56 0.62 1.41
C ALA A 22 4.30 1.18 0.19
N LEU A 23 3.58 1.74 -0.80
CA LEU A 23 4.22 2.26 -2.01
C LEU A 23 5.08 3.51 -1.75
N PRO A 24 4.61 4.54 -1.03
CA PRO A 24 5.47 5.66 -0.64
C PRO A 24 6.66 5.21 0.19
N ALA A 25 6.49 4.27 1.12
CA ALA A 25 7.58 3.75 1.93
C ALA A 25 8.65 3.04 1.08
N LEU A 26 8.22 2.26 0.09
CA LEU A 26 9.12 1.60 -0.85
C LEU A 26 9.85 2.62 -1.74
N ALA A 27 9.15 3.64 -2.23
CA ALA A 27 9.76 4.74 -2.98
C ALA A 27 10.79 5.51 -2.16
N LEU A 28 10.48 5.80 -0.89
CA LEU A 28 11.41 6.41 0.07
C LEU A 28 12.65 5.53 0.27
N PHE A 29 12.46 4.22 0.45
CA PHE A 29 13.57 3.28 0.59
C PHE A 29 14.46 3.24 -0.66
N THR A 30 13.87 3.24 -1.86
CA THR A 30 14.65 3.29 -3.10
C THR A 30 15.40 4.60 -3.25
N ASP A 31 14.81 5.73 -2.85
CA ASP A 31 15.47 7.02 -2.87
C ASP A 31 16.67 7.05 -1.89
N LEU A 32 16.46 6.56 -0.67
CA LEU A 32 17.48 6.50 0.36
C LEU A 32 18.65 5.56 0.02
N VAL A 33 18.35 4.36 -0.51
CA VAL A 33 19.35 3.29 -0.71
C VAL A 33 19.94 3.30 -2.11
N ILE A 34 19.12 3.50 -3.15
CA ILE A 34 19.54 3.36 -4.55
C ILE A 34 20.02 4.70 -5.12
N ASN A 35 19.29 5.80 -4.87
CA ASN A 35 19.73 7.14 -5.28
C ASN A 35 20.88 7.65 -4.39
N GLY A 36 21.22 6.95 -3.31
CA GLY A 36 22.29 7.37 -2.40
C GLY A 36 21.92 8.59 -1.56
N GLU A 37 20.64 8.90 -1.41
CA GLU A 37 20.20 10.08 -0.68
C GLU A 37 20.61 10.05 0.81
N ILE A 38 20.85 8.85 1.37
CA ILE A 38 21.47 8.68 2.70
C ILE A 38 22.90 9.23 2.74
N ILE A 39 23.68 9.02 1.69
CA ILE A 39 25.09 9.42 1.62
C ILE A 39 25.17 10.95 1.50
N ASP A 40 24.29 11.55 0.71
CA ASP A 40 24.25 13.01 0.57
C ASP A 40 23.79 13.71 1.85
N MET A 41 22.87 13.10 2.61
CA MET A 41 22.52 13.57 3.96
C MET A 41 23.67 13.42 4.94
N TRP A 42 24.42 12.31 4.87
CA TRP A 42 25.60 12.08 5.70
C TRP A 42 26.69 13.11 5.43
N GLN A 43 26.84 13.54 4.17
CA GLN A 43 27.77 14.60 3.78
C GLN A 43 27.25 16.01 4.07
N GLY A 44 26.02 16.15 4.58
CA GLY A 44 25.42 17.43 4.95
C GLY A 44 24.96 18.29 3.77
N SER A 45 24.89 17.73 2.56
CA SER A 45 24.47 18.45 1.35
C SER A 45 23.00 18.87 1.38
N TYR A 46 22.13 18.09 2.03
CA TYR A 46 20.73 18.46 2.28
C TYR A 46 20.13 17.65 3.44
N SER A 47 19.00 18.12 3.99
CA SER A 47 18.29 17.49 5.11
C SER A 47 17.14 16.58 4.64
N PHE A 48 16.79 15.57 5.44
CA PHE A 48 15.67 14.66 5.19
C PHE A 48 14.34 15.40 4.93
N LEU A 49 14.09 16.51 5.64
CA LEU A 49 12.88 17.31 5.42
C LEU A 49 12.85 17.98 4.04
N ASN A 50 13.99 18.41 3.52
CA ASN A 50 14.07 19.01 2.18
C ASN A 50 13.79 17.96 1.09
N LEU A 51 14.28 16.73 1.25
CA LEU A 51 13.97 15.62 0.36
C LEU A 51 12.47 15.36 0.34
N LEU A 52 11.85 15.23 1.51
CA LEU A 52 10.41 15.01 1.62
C LEU A 52 9.61 16.14 0.97
N ASP A 53 10.02 17.40 1.15
CA ASP A 53 9.30 18.53 0.56
C ASP A 53 9.46 18.60 -0.97
N LEU A 54 10.65 18.28 -1.49
CA LEU A 54 10.93 18.18 -2.93
C LEU A 54 10.13 17.05 -3.58
N ARG A 55 10.02 15.89 -2.92
CA ARG A 55 9.39 14.69 -3.45
C ARG A 55 7.95 14.46 -2.96
N LYS A 56 7.36 15.40 -2.21
CA LYS A 56 6.02 15.24 -1.61
C LYS A 56 4.93 14.90 -2.62
N ILE A 57 4.98 15.53 -3.80
CA ILE A 57 4.00 15.30 -4.87
C ILE A 57 4.15 13.88 -5.41
N LEU A 58 5.39 13.41 -5.52
CA LEU A 58 5.74 12.08 -6.03
C LEU A 58 5.30 10.99 -5.04
N TYR A 59 5.56 11.18 -3.74
CA TYR A 59 5.06 10.28 -2.69
C TYR A 59 3.54 10.30 -2.57
N LEU A 60 2.89 11.45 -2.77
CA LEU A 60 1.43 11.53 -2.80
C LEU A 60 0.85 10.76 -4.00
N GLN A 61 1.48 10.86 -5.18
CA GLN A 61 1.09 10.08 -6.35
C GLN A 61 1.24 8.57 -6.10
N PHE A 62 2.34 8.13 -5.48
CA PHE A 62 2.53 6.74 -5.11
C PHE A 62 1.52 6.25 -4.06
N ALA A 63 1.13 7.10 -3.10
CA ALA A 63 0.08 6.78 -2.15
C ALA A 63 -1.26 6.57 -2.86
N GLY A 64 -1.58 7.43 -3.84
CA GLY A 64 -2.77 7.30 -4.68
C GLY A 64 -2.76 6.01 -5.51
N LEU A 65 -1.63 5.70 -6.16
CA LEU A 65 -1.46 4.45 -6.91
C LEU A 65 -1.59 3.23 -5.99
N GLY A 66 -1.09 3.32 -4.76
CA GLY A 66 -1.19 2.28 -3.74
C GLY A 66 -2.64 2.05 -3.33
N ALA A 67 -3.39 3.11 -3.07
CA ALA A 67 -4.82 3.01 -2.76
C ALA A 67 -5.62 2.36 -3.91
N ILE A 68 -5.31 2.73 -5.16
CA ILE A 68 -5.95 2.14 -6.36
C ILE A 68 -5.60 0.64 -6.46
N LEU A 69 -4.34 0.26 -6.24
CA LEU A 69 -3.91 -1.14 -6.24
C LEU A 69 -4.60 -1.94 -5.13
N GLY A 70 -4.69 -1.39 -3.92
CA GLY A 70 -5.44 -1.99 -2.81
C GLY A 70 -6.92 -2.18 -3.13
N PHE A 71 -7.54 -1.21 -3.81
CA PHE A 71 -8.91 -1.31 -4.29
C PHE A 71 -9.08 -2.39 -5.36
N VAL A 72 -8.19 -2.46 -6.36
CA VAL A 72 -8.21 -3.48 -7.41
C VAL A 72 -8.01 -4.88 -6.81
N TYR A 73 -7.07 -5.03 -5.88
CA TYR A 73 -6.82 -6.29 -5.17
C TYR A 73 -8.06 -6.74 -4.39
N TRP A 74 -8.70 -5.81 -3.68
CA TRP A 74 -9.96 -6.08 -3.00
C TRP A 74 -11.07 -6.51 -3.97
N LEU A 75 -11.18 -5.89 -5.16
CA LEU A 75 -12.18 -6.22 -6.18
C LEU A 75 -11.98 -7.66 -6.70
N PHE A 76 -10.73 -8.07 -6.92
CA PHE A 76 -10.39 -9.45 -7.28
C PHE A 76 -10.72 -10.44 -6.15
N PHE A 77 -10.38 -10.12 -4.91
CA PHE A 77 -10.77 -10.92 -3.74
C PHE A 77 -12.29 -11.04 -3.66
N PHE A 78 -13.02 -9.93 -3.73
CA PHE A 78 -14.48 -9.90 -3.70
C PHE A 78 -15.12 -10.80 -4.77
N ARG A 79 -14.53 -10.84 -5.97
CA ARG A 79 -14.98 -11.73 -7.05
C ARG A 79 -14.66 -13.21 -6.75
N LYS A 80 -13.48 -13.50 -6.19
CA LYS A 80 -13.02 -14.87 -5.88
C LYS A 80 -13.84 -15.53 -4.76
N TYR A 81 -14.19 -14.80 -3.69
CA TYR A 81 -15.03 -15.32 -2.58
C TYR A 81 -16.52 -15.39 -2.90
N ARG A 82 -16.95 -15.07 -4.14
CA ARG A 82 -18.32 -15.32 -4.60
C ARG A 82 -18.53 -16.75 -5.09
N HIS A 83 -17.46 -17.48 -5.41
CA HIS A 83 -17.51 -18.87 -5.89
C HIS A 83 -16.64 -19.76 -5.01
N TYR A 84 -17.28 -20.46 -4.08
CA TYR A 84 -16.75 -21.58 -3.30
C TYR A 84 -15.51 -21.28 -2.43
N ASP A 85 -15.71 -21.20 -1.12
CA ASP A 85 -14.63 -21.40 -0.17
C ASP A 85 -14.35 -22.92 -0.10
N PRO A 86 -13.20 -23.42 -0.58
CA PRO A 86 -12.91 -24.86 -0.59
C PRO A 86 -12.81 -25.45 0.83
N LEU A 87 -12.72 -24.61 1.87
CA LEU A 87 -12.68 -25.01 3.26
C LEU A 87 -14.06 -25.36 3.85
N ASP A 88 -15.17 -24.95 3.21
CA ASP A 88 -16.55 -25.29 3.66
C ASP A 88 -16.81 -26.82 3.63
N LYS A 89 -15.97 -27.61 2.93
CA LYS A 89 -16.10 -29.07 2.87
C LYS A 89 -15.63 -29.78 4.16
N TYR A 90 -14.83 -29.12 5.00
CA TYR A 90 -14.21 -29.74 6.18
C TYR A 90 -14.91 -29.41 7.51
N PHE A 91 -15.94 -28.56 7.49
CA PHE A 91 -16.68 -28.14 8.68
C PHE A 91 -18.12 -28.71 8.75
N LYS A 92 -18.33 -29.90 8.16
CA LYS A 92 -19.64 -30.58 8.17
C LYS A 92 -19.70 -31.67 9.24
#